data_AF-A0A5J4T7C5-F1
#
_entry.id   AF-A0A5J4T7C5-F1
#
_cell.length_a   1.000
_cell.length_b   1.000
_cell.length_c   1.000
_cell.angle_alpha   90.00
_cell.angle_beta   90.00
_cell.angle_gamma   90.00
#
_symmetry.space_group_name_H-M   'P 1'
#
loop_
_entity.id
_entity.type
_entity.pdbx_description
1 polymer ?
#
loop_
_entity_poly.entity_id
_entity_poly.type
_entity_poly.pdbx_seq_one_letter_code
_entity_poly.pdbx_strand_id
1 'polypeptide(L)'
;IIANGYRSRPIPKGFTLVISTLTDAVKQAPDPNKKFRQLLEFKILIQCPANFQTWVGLFRESAQFMINDIKAGVMADILKASLQVLQRMANYGPSDLQNQLKHDISIDQLIHIRDIQNSDLETKQLVDALLKSLQEIRD
;
A
#
# COMPACT_ATOMS: atom_id res chain seq x y z
N ILE A 1 -0.24 -11.77 15.95
CA ILE A 1 0.07 -12.35 14.62
C ILE A 1 0.39 -11.14 13.74
N ILE A 2 1.58 -10.72 13.34
CA ILE A 2 3.00 -11.03 13.52
C ILE A 2 3.56 -10.07 14.59
N ALA A 3 4.46 -10.50 15.47
CA ALA A 3 4.95 -9.66 16.56
C ALA A 3 5.72 -8.41 16.05
N ASN A 4 5.77 -7.34 16.86
CA ASN A 4 6.56 -6.12 16.58
C ASN A 4 8.05 -6.39 16.28
N GLY A 5 8.56 -7.60 16.51
CA GLY A 5 9.93 -8.01 16.19
C GLY A 5 10.23 -8.12 14.67
N TYR A 6 9.22 -8.15 13.81
CA TYR A 6 9.40 -8.27 12.35
C TYR A 6 9.27 -6.95 11.59
N ARG A 7 9.18 -5.83 12.32
CA ARG A 7 9.21 -4.50 11.71
C ARG A 7 10.54 -4.22 11.01
N SER A 8 11.64 -4.74 11.57
CA SER A 8 13.02 -4.56 11.08
C SER A 8 13.67 -5.85 10.60
N ARG A 9 12.93 -6.97 10.60
CA ARG A 9 13.47 -8.29 10.25
C ARG A 9 12.57 -8.98 9.22
N PRO A 10 13.14 -9.71 8.25
CA PRO A 10 12.34 -10.47 7.30
C PRO A 10 11.45 -11.48 8.02
N ILE A 11 10.21 -11.59 7.58
CA ILE A 11 9.30 -12.62 8.09
C ILE A 11 9.74 -13.97 7.50
N PRO A 12 9.81 -15.06 8.29
CA PRO A 12 10.22 -16.37 7.76
C PRO A 12 9.23 -16.89 6.70
N LYS A 13 9.73 -17.55 5.66
CA LYS A 13 8.91 -18.08 4.54
C LYS A 13 7.78 -19.02 4.99
N GLY A 14 7.94 -19.71 6.12
CA GLY A 14 6.90 -20.58 6.71
C GLY A 14 5.62 -19.85 7.11
N PHE A 15 5.61 -18.53 7.15
CA PHE A 15 4.43 -17.71 7.46
C PHE A 15 3.59 -17.35 6.22
N THR A 16 3.87 -17.89 5.04
CA THR A 16 3.17 -17.56 3.79
C THR A 16 1.64 -17.63 3.91
N LEU A 17 1.09 -18.63 4.61
CA LEU A 17 -0.36 -18.73 4.85
C LEU A 17 -0.91 -17.53 5.64
N VAL A 18 -0.18 -17.07 6.66
CA VAL A 18 -0.55 -15.89 7.46
C VAL A 18 -0.50 -14.64 6.59
N ILE A 19 0.52 -14.50 5.74
CA ILE A 19 0.64 -13.38 4.81
C ILE A 19 -0.53 -13.34 3.82
N SER A 20 -0.85 -14.49 3.21
CA SER A 20 -2.01 -14.61 2.31
C SER A 20 -3.30 -14.24 3.02
N THR A 21 -3.48 -14.70 4.26
CA THR A 21 -4.68 -14.39 5.07
C THR A 21 -4.81 -12.89 5.34
N LEU A 22 -3.70 -12.19 5.59
CA LEU A 22 -3.71 -10.72 5.76
C LEU A 22 -4.05 -9.99 4.45
N THR A 23 -3.50 -10.46 3.32
CA THR A 23 -3.85 -9.94 1.99
C THR A 23 -5.34 -10.15 1.68
N ASP A 24 -5.86 -11.35 1.90
CA ASP A 24 -7.28 -11.67 1.66
C ASP A 24 -8.20 -10.90 2.60
N ALA A 25 -7.79 -10.72 3.86
CA ALA A 25 -8.55 -9.93 4.83
C ALA A 25 -8.76 -8.50 4.33
N VAL A 26 -7.73 -7.83 3.81
CA VAL A 26 -7.85 -6.48 3.22
C VAL A 26 -8.80 -6.49 2.02
N LYS A 27 -8.69 -7.49 1.14
CA LYS A 27 -9.49 -7.62 -0.10
C LYS A 27 -10.97 -7.88 0.18
N GLN A 28 -11.27 -8.71 1.18
CA GLN A 28 -12.61 -9.24 1.47
C GLN A 28 -13.26 -8.57 2.68
N ALA A 29 -12.77 -7.40 3.08
CA ALA A 29 -13.32 -6.65 4.19
C ALA A 29 -14.81 -6.34 3.95
N PRO A 30 -15.74 -6.76 4.84
CA PRO A 30 -17.18 -6.61 4.63
C PRO A 30 -17.65 -5.15 4.79
N ASP A 31 -16.87 -4.33 5.49
CA ASP A 31 -17.19 -2.94 5.75
C ASP A 31 -15.91 -2.08 5.84
N PRO A 32 -16.02 -0.74 5.66
CA PRO A 32 -14.87 0.16 5.70
C PRO A 32 -14.08 0.16 7.02
N ASN A 33 -14.74 0.02 8.18
CA ASN A 33 -14.05 0.02 9.47
C ASN A 33 -13.19 -1.24 9.64
N LYS A 34 -13.72 -2.39 9.21
CA LYS A 34 -12.98 -3.65 9.21
C LYS A 34 -11.79 -3.59 8.25
N LYS A 35 -12.00 -3.02 7.06
CA LYS A 35 -10.95 -2.80 6.06
C LYS A 35 -9.82 -1.94 6.59
N PHE A 36 -10.14 -0.84 7.23
CA PHE A 36 -9.14 0.04 7.84
C PHE A 36 -8.30 -0.72 8.87
N ARG A 37 -8.93 -1.49 9.78
CA ARG A 37 -8.19 -2.31 10.76
C ARG A 37 -7.27 -3.34 10.09
N GLN A 38 -7.75 -4.02 9.05
CA GLN A 38 -6.95 -5.00 8.31
C GLN A 38 -5.79 -4.34 7.57
N LEU A 39 -5.96 -3.14 7.01
CA LEU A 39 -4.87 -2.35 6.44
C LEU A 39 -3.81 -1.98 7.49
N LEU A 40 -4.22 -1.62 8.71
CA LEU A 40 -3.27 -1.35 9.80
C LEU A 40 -2.44 -2.59 10.16
N GLU A 41 -3.04 -3.78 10.15
CA GLU A 41 -2.32 -5.03 10.36
C GLU A 41 -1.40 -5.36 9.17
N PHE A 42 -1.89 -5.18 7.95
CA PHE A 42 -1.14 -5.38 6.71
C PHE A 42 0.12 -4.49 6.65
N LYS A 43 0.05 -3.27 7.20
CA LYS A 43 1.18 -2.34 7.25
C LYS A 43 2.41 -2.90 7.98
N ILE A 44 2.28 -3.93 8.82
CA ILE A 44 3.44 -4.61 9.43
C ILE A 44 4.30 -5.28 8.35
N LEU A 45 3.67 -5.82 7.30
CA LEU A 45 4.34 -6.60 6.26
C LEU A 45 5.28 -5.75 5.40
N ILE A 46 4.94 -4.48 5.20
CA ILE A 46 5.69 -3.55 4.34
C ILE A 46 6.84 -2.83 5.05
N GLN A 47 6.98 -3.02 6.37
CA GLN A 47 8.01 -2.31 7.14
C GLN A 47 9.42 -2.82 6.82
N CYS A 48 9.57 -4.12 6.57
CA CYS A 48 10.82 -4.73 6.14
C CYS A 48 10.84 -4.91 4.60
N PRO A 49 11.71 -4.20 3.86
CA PRO A 49 11.81 -4.31 2.40
C PRO A 49 12.04 -5.72 1.86
N ALA A 50 12.76 -6.56 2.61
CA ALA A 50 13.05 -7.93 2.22
C ALA A 50 11.78 -8.80 2.03
N ASN A 51 10.67 -8.42 2.68
CA ASN A 51 9.41 -9.11 2.51
C ASN A 51 8.85 -8.95 1.09
N PHE A 52 9.07 -7.79 0.44
CA PHE A 52 8.58 -7.56 -0.93
C PHE A 52 9.13 -8.58 -1.92
N GLN A 53 10.41 -8.93 -1.79
CA GLN A 53 11.07 -9.93 -2.64
C GLN A 53 10.50 -11.34 -2.44
N THR A 54 10.06 -11.64 -1.23
CA THR A 54 9.58 -12.99 -0.87
C THR A 54 8.14 -13.22 -1.35
N TRP A 55 7.29 -12.21 -1.28
CA TRP A 55 5.86 -12.31 -1.58
C TRP A 55 5.40 -11.28 -2.62
N VAL A 56 6.23 -11.04 -3.64
CA VAL A 56 5.99 -10.01 -4.66
C VAL A 56 4.59 -10.14 -5.29
N GLY A 57 4.15 -11.36 -5.60
CA GLY A 57 2.80 -11.60 -6.15
C GLY A 57 1.68 -11.09 -5.23
N LEU A 58 1.75 -11.38 -3.93
CA LEU A 58 0.75 -10.93 -2.96
C LEU A 58 0.77 -9.40 -2.79
N PHE A 59 1.95 -8.78 -2.84
CA PHE A 59 2.06 -7.31 -2.77
C PHE A 59 1.53 -6.64 -4.05
N ARG A 60 1.75 -7.23 -5.23
CA ARG A 60 1.18 -6.76 -6.50
C ARG A 60 -0.35 -6.84 -6.51
N GLU A 61 -0.92 -7.93 -6.02
CA GLU A 61 -2.38 -8.05 -5.84
C GLU A 61 -2.93 -7.02 -4.86
N SER A 62 -2.26 -6.85 -3.71
CA SER A 62 -2.66 -5.89 -2.69
C SER A 62 -2.58 -4.46 -3.20
N ALA A 63 -1.53 -4.14 -3.97
CA ALA A 63 -1.37 -2.85 -4.62
C ALA A 63 -2.53 -2.55 -5.57
N GLN A 64 -2.91 -3.49 -6.44
CA GLN A 64 -4.04 -3.29 -7.36
C GLN A 64 -5.34 -2.93 -6.62
N PHE A 65 -5.58 -3.59 -5.49
CA PHE A 65 -6.77 -3.32 -4.69
C PHE A 65 -6.73 -1.92 -4.06
N MET A 66 -5.59 -1.50 -3.52
CA MET A 66 -5.42 -0.15 -2.96
C MET A 66 -5.50 0.95 -4.03
N ILE A 67 -5.05 0.68 -5.26
CA ILE A 67 -5.22 1.57 -6.41
C ILE A 67 -6.71 1.72 -6.75
N ASN A 68 -7.46 0.62 -6.71
CA ASN A 68 -8.91 0.67 -6.93
C ASN A 68 -9.63 1.45 -5.82
N ASP A 69 -9.15 1.38 -4.57
CA ASP A 69 -9.68 2.19 -3.47
C ASP A 69 -9.47 3.69 -3.70
N ILE A 70 -8.31 4.08 -4.21
CA ILE A 70 -8.02 5.46 -4.60
C ILE A 70 -9.01 5.89 -5.70
N LYS A 71 -9.23 5.06 -6.74
CA LYS A 71 -10.24 5.23 -7.80
C LYS A 71 -11.66 5.40 -7.29
N ALA A 72 -12.05 4.65 -6.27
CA ALA A 72 -13.40 4.64 -5.74
C ALA A 72 -13.71 5.79 -4.75
N GLY A 73 -12.71 6.57 -4.32
CA GLY A 73 -12.94 7.66 -3.35
C GLY A 73 -13.39 7.16 -1.98
N VAL A 74 -12.68 6.16 -1.44
CA VAL A 74 -12.97 5.55 -0.13
C VAL A 74 -12.84 6.54 1.04
N MET A 75 -13.27 6.10 2.23
CA MET A 75 -13.07 6.85 3.49
C MET A 75 -11.63 7.34 3.66
N ALA A 76 -11.47 8.56 4.20
CA ALA A 76 -10.18 9.24 4.32
C ALA A 76 -9.10 8.38 5.01
N ASP A 77 -9.44 7.67 6.08
CA ASP A 77 -8.48 6.82 6.80
C ASP A 77 -7.99 5.62 5.96
N ILE A 78 -8.87 5.05 5.13
CA ILE A 78 -8.51 3.97 4.20
C ILE A 78 -7.63 4.54 3.09
N LEU A 79 -7.99 5.69 2.54
CA LEU A 79 -7.20 6.38 1.52
C LEU A 79 -5.78 6.66 2.02
N LYS A 80 -5.63 7.26 3.21
CA LYS A 80 -4.34 7.54 3.85
C LYS A 80 -3.52 6.27 4.06
N ALA A 81 -4.14 5.21 4.58
CA ALA A 81 -3.47 3.94 4.78
C ALA A 81 -2.99 3.33 3.45
N SER A 82 -3.83 3.35 2.41
CA SER A 82 -3.49 2.87 1.07
C SER A 82 -2.34 3.68 0.46
N LEU A 83 -2.37 5.01 0.54
CA LEU A 83 -1.29 5.87 0.05
C LEU A 83 0.06 5.54 0.73
N GLN A 84 0.06 5.37 2.05
CA GLN A 84 1.26 5.00 2.80
C GLN A 84 1.82 3.63 2.38
N VAL A 85 0.94 2.65 2.13
CA VAL A 85 1.36 1.32 1.70
C VAL A 85 1.95 1.35 0.30
N LEU A 86 1.25 2.00 -0.65
CA LEU A 86 1.70 2.14 -2.03
C LEU A 86 3.02 2.91 -2.11
N GLN A 87 3.18 3.98 -1.31
CA GLN A 87 4.44 4.73 -1.25
C GLN A 87 5.60 3.85 -0.77
N ARG A 88 5.37 2.99 0.23
CA ARG A 88 6.40 2.07 0.71
C ARG A 88 6.76 1.03 -0.35
N MET A 89 5.78 0.49 -1.07
CA MET A 89 6.01 -0.42 -2.19
C MET A 89 6.77 0.27 -3.33
N ALA A 90 6.44 1.52 -3.66
CA ALA A 90 7.14 2.30 -4.68
C ALA A 90 8.61 2.56 -4.30
N ASN A 91 8.90 2.82 -3.02
CA ASN A 91 10.27 3.10 -2.57
C ASN A 91 11.17 1.86 -2.44
N TYR A 92 10.59 0.70 -2.09
CA TYR A 92 11.37 -0.45 -1.62
C TYR A 92 10.99 -1.79 -2.26
N GLY A 93 9.94 -1.81 -3.09
CA GLY A 93 9.52 -2.98 -3.83
C GLY A 93 10.56 -3.39 -4.89
N PRO A 94 10.52 -4.64 -5.37
CA PRO A 94 11.25 -5.04 -6.57
C PRO A 94 10.78 -4.26 -7.79
N SER A 95 11.63 -4.22 -8.83
CA SER A 95 11.38 -3.45 -10.05
C SER A 95 10.07 -3.79 -10.75
N ASP A 96 9.63 -5.05 -10.73
CA ASP A 96 8.35 -5.45 -11.32
C ASP A 96 7.14 -4.87 -10.58
N LEU A 97 7.18 -4.82 -9.25
CA LEU A 97 6.17 -4.15 -8.43
C LEU A 97 6.21 -2.63 -8.64
N GLN A 98 7.40 -2.03 -8.62
CA GLN A 98 7.58 -0.59 -8.85
C GLN A 98 7.05 -0.17 -10.24
N ASN A 99 7.40 -0.91 -11.29
CA ASN A 99 6.95 -0.63 -12.65
C ASN A 99 5.44 -0.80 -12.80
N GLN A 100 4.84 -1.80 -12.13
CA GLN A 100 3.38 -1.92 -12.06
C GLN A 100 2.76 -0.66 -11.43
N LEU A 101 3.26 -0.20 -10.28
CA LEU A 101 2.73 0.97 -9.60
C LEU A 101 2.82 2.22 -10.48
N LYS A 102 3.95 2.41 -11.17
CA LYS A 102 4.17 3.54 -12.08
C LYS A 102 3.17 3.55 -13.24
N HIS A 103 2.77 2.37 -13.72
CA HIS A 103 1.82 2.22 -14.82
C HIS A 103 0.35 2.33 -14.37
N ASP A 104 -0.01 1.70 -13.25
CA ASP A 104 -1.41 1.51 -12.86
C ASP A 104 -2.00 2.67 -12.04
N ILE A 105 -1.14 3.45 -11.38
CA ILE A 105 -1.53 4.65 -10.62
C ILE A 105 -1.65 5.84 -11.56
N SER A 106 -2.85 6.43 -11.61
CA SER A 106 -3.08 7.67 -12.34
C SER A 106 -2.51 8.86 -11.58
N ILE A 107 -1.54 9.55 -12.20
CA ILE A 107 -0.95 10.78 -11.67
C ILE A 107 -1.99 11.90 -11.56
N ASP A 108 -2.84 12.07 -12.57
CA ASP A 108 -3.90 13.08 -12.58
C ASP A 108 -4.88 12.86 -11.43
N GLN A 109 -5.21 11.60 -11.15
CA GLN A 109 -6.07 11.27 -10.02
C GLN A 109 -5.42 11.63 -8.67
N LEU A 110 -4.14 11.34 -8.50
CA LEU A 110 -3.42 11.72 -7.29
C LEU A 110 -3.43 13.25 -7.11
N ILE A 111 -3.13 14.00 -8.17
CA ILE A 111 -3.18 15.48 -8.16
C ILE A 111 -4.59 15.96 -7.79
N HIS A 112 -5.64 15.35 -8.36
CA HIS A 112 -7.02 15.69 -8.00
C HIS A 112 -7.27 15.50 -6.50
N ILE A 113 -6.87 14.37 -5.91
CA ILE A 113 -7.03 14.10 -4.47
C ILE A 113 -6.29 15.13 -3.60
N ARG A 114 -5.09 15.54 -4.01
CA ARG A 114 -4.30 16.58 -3.33
C ARG A 114 -5.02 17.93 -3.35
N ASP A 115 -5.63 18.28 -4.48
CA ASP A 115 -6.15 19.61 -4.74
C ASP A 115 -7.64 19.78 -4.38
N ILE A 116 -8.32 18.73 -3.92
CA ILE A 116 -9.66 18.83 -3.32
C ILE A 116 -9.65 19.87 -2.19
N GLN A 117 -10.61 20.80 -2.23
CA GLN A 117 -10.68 21.96 -1.33
C GLN A 117 -10.68 21.60 0.16
N ASN A 118 -11.24 20.43 0.51
CA ASN A 118 -11.32 19.91 1.88
C ASN A 118 -10.28 18.82 2.21
N SER A 119 -9.29 18.61 1.34
CA SER A 119 -8.22 17.65 1.58
C SER A 119 -7.32 18.15 2.72
N ASP A 120 -7.15 17.34 3.76
CA ASP A 120 -6.32 17.69 4.91
C ASP A 120 -4.82 17.64 4.57
N LEU A 121 -4.00 18.32 5.39
CA LEU A 121 -2.56 18.45 5.15
C LEU A 121 -1.84 17.10 5.06
N GLU A 122 -2.23 16.12 5.89
CA GLU A 122 -1.60 14.80 5.89
C GLU A 122 -1.91 14.07 4.58
N THR A 123 -3.16 14.10 4.10
CA THR A 123 -3.53 13.52 2.80
C THR A 123 -2.69 14.12 1.66
N LYS A 124 -2.53 15.45 1.63
CA LYS A 124 -1.70 16.13 0.62
C LYS A 124 -0.24 15.67 0.66
N GLN A 125 0.35 15.62 1.86
CA GLN A 125 1.72 15.16 2.06
C GLN A 125 1.92 13.71 1.61
N LEU A 126 0.96 12.83 1.87
CA LEU A 126 1.02 11.43 1.44
C LEU A 126 0.94 11.30 -0.08
N VAL A 127 0.08 12.10 -0.73
CA VAL A 127 0.01 12.15 -2.19
C VAL A 127 1.33 12.64 -2.78
N ASP A 128 1.85 13.78 -2.31
CA ASP A 128 3.11 14.34 -2.83
C ASP A 128 4.27 13.36 -2.64
N ALA A 129 4.31 12.65 -1.51
CA ALA A 129 5.34 11.67 -1.23
C ALA A 129 5.23 10.44 -2.14
N LEU A 130 4.00 9.98 -2.47
CA LEU A 130 3.80 8.91 -3.44
C LEU A 130 4.17 9.35 -4.86
N LEU A 131 3.75 10.55 -5.28
CA LEU A 131 4.11 11.12 -6.59
C LEU A 131 5.63 11.18 -6.77
N LYS A 132 6.35 11.68 -5.76
CA LYS A 132 7.81 11.70 -5.76
C LYS A 132 8.39 10.29 -5.90
N SER A 133 7.92 9.34 -5.11
CA SER A 133 8.37 7.94 -5.19
C SER A 133 8.16 7.34 -6.58
N LEU A 134 7.03 7.62 -7.25
CA LEU A 134 6.76 7.12 -8.60
C LEU A 134 7.67 7.75 -9.66
N GLN A 135 8.02 9.03 -9.52
CA GLN A 135 8.94 9.73 -10.42
C GLN A 135 10.38 9.23 -10.30
N GLU A 136 10.79 8.76 -9.12
CA GLU A 136 12.13 8.23 -8.86
C GLU A 136 12.33 6.78 -9.38
N ILE A 137 11.26 6.08 -9.75
CA ILE A 137 11.33 4.74 -10.35
C ILE A 137 11.93 4.85 -11.77
N ARG A 138 13.07 4.19 -11.96
CA ARG A 138 13.77 4.12 -13.25
C ARG A 138 13.02 3.22 -14.24
N ASP A 139 12.99 3.63 -15.50
CA ASP A 139 12.46 2.83 -16.62
C ASP A 139 13.37 1.65 -16.98
#